data_AF-A0A8D9BCX3-F1
#
_entry.id   AF-A0A8D9BCX3-F1
#
_cell.length_a   1.000
_cell.length_b   1.000
_cell.length_c   1.000
_cell.angle_alpha   90.00
_cell.angle_beta   90.00
_cell.angle_gamma   90.00
#
_symmetry.space_group_name_H-M   'P 1'
#
loop_
_entity.id
_entity.type
_entity.pdbx_description
1 polymer ?
#
loop_
_entity_poly.entity_id
_entity_poly.type
_entity_poly.pdbx_seq_one_letter_code
_entity_poly.pdbx_strand_id
1 'polypeptide(L)'
;MSPKKLKNTLAKQDSLLKMLESVAELGKKCVNNPKDTHSRSQFRYKVCNVDNLYKEINDLVDLVNDMKSEDDSEYEPDFSDLEKSSDLLAKVRDYQCQLMQTSSDQSSSSKAPPSEDSHERKARVRLPPLELPPLMEM
;
A
#
# COMPACT_ATOMS: atom_id res chain seq x y z
N MET A 1 38.93 -3.07 -6.17
CA MET A 1 37.88 -4.12 -6.30
C MET A 1 37.77 -4.72 -7.71
N SER A 2 36.88 -5.71 -7.98
CA SER A 2 36.56 -6.12 -9.37
C SER A 2 35.48 -5.21 -9.95
N PRO A 3 35.74 -4.44 -11.03
CA PRO A 3 34.77 -3.50 -11.60
C PRO A 3 33.46 -4.16 -12.09
N LYS A 4 33.47 -5.49 -12.27
CA LYS A 4 32.29 -6.29 -12.60
C LYS A 4 31.28 -6.38 -11.45
N LYS A 5 31.75 -6.40 -10.19
CA LYS A 5 30.86 -6.48 -9.01
C LYS A 5 30.08 -5.18 -8.82
N LEU A 6 30.77 -4.04 -8.82
CA LEU A 6 30.17 -2.71 -8.72
C LEU A 6 29.10 -2.49 -9.80
N LYS A 7 29.40 -2.82 -11.06
CA LYS A 7 28.43 -2.72 -12.17
C LYS A 7 27.19 -3.58 -11.95
N ASN A 8 27.35 -4.79 -11.42
CA ASN A 8 26.22 -5.67 -11.14
C ASN A 8 25.35 -5.12 -9.99
N THR A 9 25.98 -4.61 -8.93
CA THR A 9 25.27 -3.98 -7.80
C THR A 9 24.47 -2.75 -8.26
N LEU A 10 25.07 -1.86 -9.05
CA LEU A 10 24.39 -0.70 -9.63
C LEU A 10 23.22 -1.11 -10.54
N ALA A 11 23.40 -2.13 -11.39
CA ALA A 11 22.33 -2.64 -12.23
C ALA A 11 21.19 -3.24 -11.42
N LYS A 12 21.50 -3.90 -10.30
CA LYS A 12 20.50 -4.44 -9.38
C LYS A 12 19.72 -3.31 -8.71
N GLN A 13 20.41 -2.30 -8.19
CA GLN A 13 19.81 -1.11 -7.58
C GLN A 13 18.83 -0.41 -8.54
N ASP A 14 19.26 -0.14 -9.78
CA ASP A 14 18.42 0.46 -10.83
C ASP A 14 17.18 -0.40 -11.14
N SER A 15 17.35 -1.73 -11.20
CA SER A 15 16.24 -2.67 -11.41
C SER A 15 15.21 -2.62 -10.27
N LEU A 16 15.66 -2.59 -9.02
CA LEU A 16 14.77 -2.49 -7.86
C LEU A 16 14.04 -1.14 -7.85
N LEU A 17 14.75 -0.05 -8.15
CA LEU A 17 14.17 1.28 -8.23
C LEU A 17 13.07 1.35 -9.29
N LYS A 18 13.31 0.79 -10.49
CA LYS A 18 12.31 0.67 -11.56
C LYS A 18 11.10 -0.17 -11.14
N MET A 19 11.31 -1.24 -10.37
CA MET A 19 10.20 -2.02 -9.82
C MET A 19 9.36 -1.16 -8.87
N LEU A 20 10.00 -0.39 -7.99
CA LEU A 20 9.31 0.50 -7.06
C LEU A 20 8.53 1.61 -7.79
N GLU A 21 9.13 2.23 -8.81
CA GLU A 21 8.48 3.18 -9.72
C GLU A 21 7.24 2.56 -10.40
N SER A 22 7.36 1.32 -10.88
CA SER A 22 6.25 0.59 -11.49
C SER A 22 5.10 0.38 -10.52
N VAL A 23 5.38 0.09 -9.24
CA VAL A 23 4.33 -0.02 -8.21
C VAL A 23 3.68 1.33 -7.95
N ALA A 24 4.45 2.41 -7.89
CA ALA A 24 3.93 3.77 -7.71
C ALA A 24 3.01 4.18 -8.87
N GLU A 25 3.43 3.95 -10.12
CA GLU A 25 2.61 4.24 -11.30
C GLU A 25 1.33 3.38 -11.34
N LEU A 26 1.40 2.12 -10.93
CA LEU A 26 0.22 1.28 -10.78
C LEU A 26 -0.73 1.83 -9.71
N GLY A 27 -0.21 2.33 -8.59
CA GLY A 27 -1.00 2.99 -7.54
C GLY A 27 -1.71 4.24 -8.06
N LYS A 28 -0.98 5.11 -8.75
CA LYS A 28 -1.52 6.30 -9.41
C LYS A 28 -2.64 5.94 -10.40
N LYS A 29 -2.43 4.92 -11.23
CA LYS A 29 -3.45 4.42 -12.17
C LYS A 29 -4.71 3.94 -11.43
N CYS A 30 -4.55 3.24 -10.30
CA CYS A 30 -5.68 2.76 -9.50
C CYS A 30 -6.49 3.90 -8.89
N VAL A 31 -5.82 4.97 -8.43
CA VAL A 31 -6.49 6.18 -7.92
C VAL A 31 -7.24 6.89 -9.04
N ASN A 32 -6.62 7.04 -10.21
CA ASN A 32 -7.24 7.72 -11.37
C ASN A 32 -8.38 6.92 -12.03
N ASN A 33 -8.37 5.60 -11.92
CA ASN A 33 -9.42 4.72 -12.48
C ASN A 33 -9.93 3.72 -11.43
N PRO A 34 -10.82 4.14 -10.51
CA PRO A 34 -11.28 3.31 -9.41
C PRO A 34 -12.13 2.10 -9.84
N LYS A 35 -12.62 2.10 -11.09
CA LYS A 35 -13.40 1.00 -11.69
C LYS A 35 -12.53 -0.16 -12.16
N ASP A 36 -11.22 0.03 -12.33
CA ASP A 36 -10.29 -1.01 -12.74
C ASP A 36 -9.91 -1.92 -11.55
N THR A 37 -10.76 -2.91 -11.30
CA THR A 37 -10.58 -3.88 -10.23
C THR A 37 -9.36 -4.77 -10.43
N HIS A 38 -8.94 -5.00 -11.68
CA HIS A 38 -7.76 -5.79 -12.01
C HIS A 38 -6.48 -5.07 -11.57
N SER A 39 -6.30 -3.82 -11.98
CA SER A 39 -5.14 -3.01 -11.55
C SER A 39 -5.09 -2.85 -10.04
N ARG A 40 -6.25 -2.65 -9.38
CA ARG A 40 -6.32 -2.54 -7.90
C ARG A 40 -5.87 -3.83 -7.20
N SER A 41 -6.24 -4.97 -7.74
CA SER A 41 -5.83 -6.28 -7.19
C SER A 41 -4.33 -6.48 -7.35
N GLN A 42 -3.78 -6.16 -8.54
CA GLN A 42 -2.34 -6.19 -8.77
C GLN A 42 -1.57 -5.23 -7.85
N PHE A 43 -2.08 -4.01 -7.65
CA PHE A 43 -1.47 -3.02 -6.76
C PHE A 43 -1.40 -3.53 -5.33
N ARG A 44 -2.51 -4.06 -4.79
CA ARG A 44 -2.52 -4.64 -3.43
C ARG A 44 -1.51 -5.77 -3.26
N TYR A 45 -1.40 -6.66 -4.25
CA TYR A 45 -0.42 -7.74 -4.21
C TYR A 45 1.01 -7.20 -4.21
N LYS A 46 1.32 -6.22 -5.08
CA LYS A 46 2.67 -5.65 -5.21
C LYS A 46 3.07 -4.81 -3.99
N VAL A 47 2.14 -4.04 -3.41
CA VAL A 47 2.36 -3.23 -2.20
C VAL A 47 2.92 -4.06 -1.04
N CYS A 48 2.50 -5.32 -0.89
CA CYS A 48 2.99 -6.18 0.18
C CYS A 48 4.51 -6.41 0.15
N ASN A 49 5.16 -6.24 -1.01
CA ASN A 49 6.60 -6.41 -1.16
C ASN A 49 7.38 -5.08 -1.21
N VAL A 50 6.71 -3.94 -1.17
CA VAL A 50 7.35 -2.63 -1.37
C VAL A 50 8.33 -2.28 -0.23
N ASP A 51 8.04 -2.66 1.01
CA ASP A 51 8.98 -2.45 2.12
C ASP A 51 10.27 -3.26 1.95
N ASN A 52 10.18 -4.47 1.36
CA ASN A 52 11.34 -5.30 1.08
C ASN A 52 12.18 -4.68 -0.05
N LEU A 53 11.53 -4.14 -1.08
CA LEU A 53 12.22 -3.43 -2.16
C LEU A 53 12.99 -2.21 -1.63
N TYR A 54 12.36 -1.42 -0.75
CA TYR A 54 12.99 -0.26 -0.12
C TYR A 54 14.22 -0.66 0.71
N LYS A 55 14.10 -1.70 1.54
CA LYS A 55 15.23 -2.23 2.32
C LYS A 55 16.38 -2.70 1.43
N GLU A 56 16.05 -3.45 0.38
CA GLU A 56 17.08 -3.97 -0.52
C GLU A 56 17.76 -2.85 -1.33
N ILE A 57 17.05 -1.76 -1.66
CA ILE A 57 17.67 -0.55 -2.23
C ILE A 57 18.62 0.09 -1.23
N ASN A 58 18.21 0.26 0.04
CA ASN A 58 19.06 0.82 1.09
C ASN A 58 20.36 0.02 1.25
N ASP A 59 20.25 -1.32 1.37
CA ASP A 59 21.41 -2.20 1.51
C ASP A 59 22.36 -2.11 0.30
N LEU A 60 21.81 -1.94 -0.92
CA LEU A 60 22.63 -1.77 -2.13
C LEU A 60 23.28 -0.40 -2.23
N VAL A 61 22.61 0.67 -1.79
CA VAL A 61 23.18 2.03 -1.72
C VAL A 61 24.38 2.04 -0.76
N ASP A 62 24.20 1.48 0.43
CA ASP A 62 25.27 1.35 1.42
C ASP A 62 26.44 0.55 0.85
N LEU A 63 26.16 -0.61 0.23
CA LEU A 63 27.20 -1.42 -0.42
C LEU A 63 27.91 -0.67 -1.55
N VAL A 64 27.20 0.12 -2.37
CA VAL A 64 27.82 0.92 -3.44
C VAL A 64 28.73 2.00 -2.86
N ASN A 65 28.31 2.66 -1.79
CA ASN A 65 29.10 3.70 -1.13
C ASN A 65 30.35 3.10 -0.47
N ASP A 66 30.22 1.97 0.22
CA ASP A 66 31.35 1.23 0.78
C ASP A 66 32.37 0.87 -0.32
N MET A 67 31.90 0.24 -1.40
CA MET A 67 32.76 -0.18 -2.52
C MET A 67 33.49 1.00 -3.19
N LYS A 68 32.83 2.15 -3.33
CA LYS A 68 33.45 3.35 -3.92
C LYS A 68 34.43 4.00 -2.95
N SER A 69 34.14 4.02 -1.65
CA SER A 69 35.06 4.54 -0.63
C SER A 69 36.33 3.70 -0.49
N GLU A 70 36.27 2.39 -0.78
CA GLU A 70 37.45 1.52 -0.85
C GLU A 70 38.34 1.82 -2.06
N ASP A 71 37.76 2.21 -3.19
CA ASP A 71 38.52 2.55 -4.41
C ASP A 71 38.98 4.04 -4.41
N ASP A 72 38.26 4.94 -3.72
CA ASP A 72 38.56 6.38 -3.60
C ASP A 72 38.27 6.91 -2.19
N SER A 73 39.33 7.28 -1.45
CA SER A 73 39.23 7.78 -0.07
C SER A 73 38.62 9.18 0.06
N GLU A 74 38.53 9.94 -1.04
CA GLU A 74 37.87 11.25 -1.08
C GLU A 74 36.42 11.15 -1.59
N TYR A 75 35.92 9.93 -1.79
CA TYR A 75 34.56 9.70 -2.25
C TYR A 75 33.53 10.19 -1.22
N GLU A 76 32.67 11.11 -1.66
CA GLU A 76 31.48 11.52 -0.92
C GLU A 76 30.33 10.54 -1.19
N PRO A 77 29.74 9.91 -0.14
CA PRO A 77 28.63 8.99 -0.28
C PRO A 77 27.43 9.60 -1.01
N ASP A 78 26.83 8.83 -1.93
CA ASP A 78 25.65 9.23 -2.68
C ASP A 78 24.42 8.49 -2.16
N PHE A 79 23.42 9.25 -1.72
CA PHE A 79 22.15 8.73 -1.19
C PHE A 79 20.94 9.13 -2.04
N SER A 80 21.16 9.67 -3.25
CA SER A 80 20.09 10.17 -4.12
C SER A 80 19.03 9.10 -4.44
N ASP A 81 19.48 7.87 -4.70
CA ASP A 81 18.56 6.74 -4.96
C ASP A 81 17.79 6.31 -3.71
N LEU A 82 18.39 6.44 -2.53
CA LEU A 82 17.71 6.16 -1.27
C LEU A 82 16.60 7.19 -1.02
N GLU A 83 16.89 8.48 -1.19
CA GLU A 83 15.91 9.57 -1.09
C GLU A 83 14.76 9.35 -2.08
N LYS A 84 15.09 9.08 -3.35
CA LYS A 84 14.09 8.78 -4.39
C LYS A 84 13.23 7.55 -4.04
N SER A 85 13.83 6.51 -3.49
CA SER A 85 13.08 5.31 -3.07
C SER A 85 12.15 5.58 -1.88
N SER A 86 12.56 6.44 -0.95
CA SER A 86 11.75 6.89 0.19
C SER A 86 10.52 7.68 -0.29
N ASP A 87 10.71 8.59 -1.24
CA ASP A 87 9.62 9.35 -1.86
C ASP A 87 8.61 8.44 -2.57
N LEU A 88 9.09 7.43 -3.30
CA LEU A 88 8.25 6.47 -3.97
C LEU A 88 7.47 5.61 -2.97
N LEU A 89 8.11 5.18 -1.88
CA LEU A 89 7.45 4.45 -0.80
C LEU A 89 6.32 5.29 -0.18
N ALA A 90 6.58 6.56 0.11
CA ALA A 90 5.58 7.49 0.64
C ALA A 90 4.38 7.63 -0.32
N LYS A 91 4.63 7.82 -1.62
CA LYS A 91 3.56 7.88 -2.64
C LYS A 91 2.74 6.59 -2.71
N VAL A 92 3.39 5.43 -2.66
CA VAL A 92 2.70 4.13 -2.66
C VAL A 92 1.77 4.00 -1.44
N ARG A 93 2.23 4.42 -0.26
CA ARG A 93 1.41 4.42 0.97
C ARG A 93 0.24 5.38 0.87
N ASP A 94 0.45 6.56 0.32
CA ASP A 94 -0.62 7.53 0.09
C ASP A 94 -1.69 6.96 -0.86
N TYR A 95 -1.30 6.39 -1.99
CA TYR A 95 -2.24 5.72 -2.91
C TYR A 95 -3.00 4.56 -2.24
N GLN A 96 -2.33 3.79 -1.37
CA GLN A 96 -2.98 2.74 -0.59
C GLN A 96 -4.06 3.32 0.33
N CYS A 97 -3.78 4.42 1.02
CA CYS A 97 -4.74 5.11 1.89
C CYS A 97 -5.93 5.66 1.09
N GLN A 98 -5.69 6.34 -0.03
CA GLN A 98 -6.75 6.88 -0.89
C GLN A 98 -7.70 5.79 -1.42
N LEU A 99 -7.16 4.62 -1.79
CA LEU A 99 -7.98 3.49 -2.24
C LEU A 99 -8.83 2.86 -1.13
N MET A 100 -8.42 2.95 0.13
CA MET A 100 -9.21 2.49 1.28
C MET A 100 -10.33 3.47 1.63
N GLN A 101 -10.06 4.78 1.54
CA GLN A 101 -11.05 5.83 1.80
C GLN A 101 -12.19 5.81 0.76
N THR A 102 -11.86 5.73 -0.53
CA THR A 102 -12.85 5.65 -1.62
C THR A 102 -13.73 4.40 -1.55
N SER A 103 -13.26 3.32 -0.92
CA SER A 103 -14.06 2.12 -0.70
C SER A 103 -15.03 2.27 0.49
N SER A 104 -14.76 3.20 1.41
CA SER A 104 -15.59 3.46 2.59
C SER A 104 -16.67 4.51 2.30
N ASP A 105 -16.38 5.51 1.46
CA ASP A 105 -17.35 6.57 1.12
C ASP A 105 -18.52 6.09 0.23
N GLN A 106 -18.38 4.96 -0.48
CA GLN A 106 -19.52 4.36 -1.19
C GLN A 106 -20.51 3.63 -0.28
N SER A 107 -20.19 3.39 0.99
CA SER A 107 -21.13 2.83 1.97
C SER A 107 -21.88 3.88 2.80
N SER A 108 -21.55 5.17 2.66
CA SER A 108 -22.12 6.28 3.43
C SER A 108 -22.91 7.30 2.60
N SER A 109 -23.30 6.99 1.36
CA SER A 109 -24.31 7.77 0.62
C SER A 109 -25.73 7.37 1.03
N SER A 110 -26.07 7.65 2.29
CA SER A 110 -27.45 7.70 2.80
C SER A 110 -27.54 8.74 3.90
N LYS A 111 -27.14 9.98 3.61
CA LYS A 111 -27.44 11.13 4.48
C LYS A 111 -28.68 11.86 3.95
N ALA A 112 -29.84 11.42 4.44
CA ALA A 112 -30.99 12.30 4.64
C ALA A 112 -30.60 13.42 5.65
N PRO A 113 -31.25 14.60 5.60
CA PRO A 113 -30.89 15.73 6.44
C PRO A 113 -31.09 15.44 7.94
N PRO A 114 -30.41 16.17 8.84
CA PRO A 114 -30.39 15.86 10.26
C PRO A 114 -31.69 16.34 10.89
N SER A 115 -32.61 15.41 11.15
CA SER A 115 -33.67 15.62 12.12
C SER A 115 -33.19 15.04 13.44
N GLU A 116 -33.12 15.92 14.44
CA GLU A 116 -32.95 15.62 15.85
C GLU A 116 -33.89 14.48 16.27
N ASP A 117 -33.34 13.33 16.69
CA ASP A 117 -33.71 12.63 17.93
C ASP A 117 -32.83 11.37 18.07
N SER A 118 -32.11 11.30 19.18
CA SER A 118 -31.03 10.35 19.41
C SER A 118 -31.56 9.09 20.09
N HIS A 119 -31.95 8.05 19.33
CA HIS A 119 -32.07 6.69 19.87
C HIS A 119 -31.58 5.60 18.92
N GLU A 120 -30.41 5.06 19.30
CA GLU A 120 -29.76 3.78 19.02
C GLU A 120 -30.62 2.70 18.29
N ARG A 121 -30.31 2.45 17.01
CA ARG A 121 -30.87 1.31 16.25
C ARG A 121 -29.89 0.13 16.24
N LYS A 122 -30.15 -0.90 17.04
CA LYS A 122 -29.64 -2.26 16.78
C LYS A 122 -30.68 -3.01 15.95
N ALA A 123 -30.30 -3.40 14.73
CA ALA A 123 -31.13 -4.18 13.82
C ALA A 123 -31.53 -5.51 14.45
N ARG A 124 -32.76 -5.61 14.94
CA ARG A 124 -33.37 -6.89 15.35
C ARG A 124 -33.90 -7.58 14.10
N VAL A 125 -33.23 -8.64 13.68
CA VAL A 125 -33.82 -9.66 12.78
C VAL A 125 -35.08 -10.17 13.49
N ARG A 126 -36.26 -9.78 12.98
CA ARG A 126 -37.53 -10.28 13.52
C ARG A 126 -37.72 -11.71 13.01
N LEU A 127 -37.41 -12.69 13.85
CA LEU A 127 -37.88 -14.06 13.64
C LEU A 127 -39.39 -14.11 13.85
N PRO A 128 -40.13 -14.90 13.05
CA PRO A 128 -41.55 -15.12 13.27
C PRO A 128 -41.79 -15.80 14.64
N PRO A 129 -42.88 -15.47 15.34
CA PRO A 129 -43.20 -16.08 16.63
C PRO A 129 -43.51 -17.57 16.46
N LEU A 130 -42.96 -18.40 17.34
CA LEU A 130 -43.33 -19.81 17.48
C LEU A 130 -44.64 -19.88 18.27
N GLU A 131 -45.71 -20.37 17.66
CA GLU A 131 -46.94 -20.67 18.38
C GLU A 131 -46.74 -21.94 19.22
N LEU A 132 -46.88 -21.81 20.54
CA LEU A 132 -46.87 -22.94 21.47
C LEU A 132 -48.29 -23.52 21.56
N PRO A 133 -48.45 -24.86 21.59
CA PRO A 133 -49.76 -25.47 21.75
C PRO A 133 -50.34 -25.17 23.15
N PRO A 134 -51.68 -25.07 23.27
CA PRO A 134 -52.33 -24.75 24.53
C PRO A 134 -52.08 -25.83 25.57
N LEU A 135 -51.71 -25.40 26.78
CA LEU A 135 -51.59 -26.28 27.94
C LEU A 135 -52.98 -26.85 28.27
N MET A 136 -53.10 -28.17 28.20
CA MET A 136 -54.20 -28.92 28.83
C MET A 136 -54.12 -28.68 30.33
N GLU A 137 -55.12 -27.99 30.89
CA GLU A 137 -55.39 -28.05 32.33
C GLU A 137 -55.99 -29.42 32.66
N MET A 138 -55.62 -29.94 33.85
CA MET A 138 -55.98 -31.26 34.38
C MET A 138 -57.48 -31.50 34.46
#